data_AF-A0A7C3KVB3-F1
#
_entry.id   AF-A0A7C3KVB3-F1
#
_cell.length_a   1.000
_cell.length_b   1.000
_cell.length_c   1.000
_cell.angle_alpha   90.00
_cell.angle_beta   90.00
_cell.angle_gamma   90.00
#
_symmetry.space_group_name_H-M   'P 1'
#
loop_
_entity.id
_entity.type
_entity.pdbx_description
1 polymer ?
#
loop_
_entity_poly.entity_id
_entity_poly.type
_entity_poly.pdbx_seq_one_letter_code
_entity_poly.pdbx_strand_id
1 'polypeptide(L)'
;MSRTNRLLALIGAGALLLSWGCKNDVANGGTSGGGPGGSGVRPESPGEGNRVEGDVIKIGVIAALNGDQKPWGEDSVKGVQMAVDEFNAAGGLDGKKVQLIIEDTASRPEVGKTATEKLVTEDKVVAVIGEIASGTTQPAAQVCFQYGVPIISPGSTRVDITNIGDNVFRVCFTDNFQGAAMAKFAYEDLGLRRIAILTDKKQPYSTGLSDVF
;
A
#
# COMPACT_ATOMS: atom_id res chain seq x y z
N MET A 1 41.30 34.07 -13.57
CA MET A 1 41.84 34.09 -12.18
C MET A 1 40.89 33.27 -11.30
N SER A 2 41.19 31.97 -11.15
CA SER A 2 41.55 31.32 -9.86
C SER A 2 40.32 30.98 -9.01
N ARG A 3 39.66 29.81 -9.09
CA ARG A 3 40.13 28.43 -8.88
C ARG A 3 40.93 28.21 -7.57
N THR A 4 40.29 28.39 -6.42
CA THR A 4 40.77 27.82 -5.15
C THR A 4 39.60 27.65 -4.17
N ASN A 5 39.10 26.43 -4.00
CA ASN A 5 38.49 25.89 -2.77
C ASN A 5 37.92 24.48 -3.05
N ARG A 6 38.83 23.57 -3.39
CA ARG A 6 38.67 22.13 -3.24
C ARG A 6 39.94 21.66 -2.54
N LEU A 7 39.85 21.36 -1.25
CA LEU A 7 40.66 20.37 -0.51
C LEU A 7 40.44 20.61 0.98
N LEU A 8 39.78 19.67 1.66
CA LEU A 8 40.12 19.24 3.02
C LEU A 8 39.19 18.08 3.38
N ALA A 9 39.63 16.90 2.94
CA ALA A 9 39.21 15.62 3.46
C ALA A 9 40.27 15.16 4.46
N LEU A 10 39.80 14.51 5.53
CA LEU A 10 40.49 13.49 6.34
C LEU A 10 41.71 13.93 7.16
N ILE A 11 41.59 13.83 8.49
CA ILE A 11 42.55 13.22 9.43
C ILE A 11 41.86 13.18 10.82
N GLY A 12 41.83 12.01 11.47
CA GLY A 12 41.47 11.94 12.89
C GLY A 12 40.91 10.59 13.38
N ALA A 13 41.61 9.48 13.13
CA ALA A 13 41.43 8.26 13.91
C ALA A 13 42.26 8.36 15.21
N GLY A 14 41.68 7.98 16.35
CA GLY A 14 42.40 7.95 17.63
C GLY A 14 41.53 7.48 18.79
N ALA A 15 41.68 6.21 19.14
CA ALA A 15 40.95 5.47 20.17
C ALA A 15 41.22 5.94 21.61
N LEU A 16 40.24 5.72 22.51
CA LEU A 16 40.51 5.38 23.91
C LEU A 16 39.34 4.60 24.52
N LEU A 17 39.61 3.30 24.75
CA LEU A 17 38.86 2.38 25.59
C LEU A 17 39.21 2.65 27.05
N LEU A 18 38.22 2.70 27.95
CA LEU A 18 38.36 2.22 29.32
C LEU A 18 37.04 1.56 29.76
N SER A 19 37.19 0.28 30.09
CA SER A 19 36.18 -0.64 30.62
C SER A 19 35.90 -0.34 32.09
N TRP A 20 34.62 -0.42 32.47
CA TRP A 20 34.24 -1.07 33.73
C TRP A 20 32.83 -1.65 33.61
N GLY A 21 32.74 -2.97 33.76
CA GLY A 21 31.49 -3.68 33.92
C GLY A 21 31.19 -3.95 35.40
N CYS A 22 29.92 -4.03 35.74
CA CYS A 22 29.35 -5.20 36.41
C CYS A 22 27.81 -5.13 36.44
N LYS A 23 27.22 -6.32 36.48
CA LYS A 23 25.81 -6.68 36.31
C LYS A 23 24.83 -6.09 37.34
N ASN A 24 23.59 -5.92 36.85
CA ASN A 24 22.26 -6.11 37.44
C ASN A 24 22.05 -5.82 38.93
N ASP A 25 21.10 -4.91 39.19
CA ASP A 25 19.98 -5.20 40.08
C ASP A 25 18.69 -4.57 39.55
N VAL A 26 17.63 -5.36 39.62
CA VAL A 26 16.25 -5.03 39.26
C VAL A 26 15.69 -4.10 40.35
N ALA A 27 15.21 -2.91 39.96
CA ALA A 27 14.30 -2.13 40.78
C ALA A 27 13.16 -1.59 39.91
N ASN A 28 11.98 -2.06 40.28
CA ASN A 28 10.65 -1.79 39.74
C ASN A 28 10.22 -0.34 40.03
N GLY A 29 9.43 0.27 39.13
CA GLY A 29 8.55 1.40 39.46
C GLY A 29 8.73 2.65 38.59
N GLY A 30 7.86 2.82 37.59
CA GLY A 30 7.77 4.06 36.82
C GLY A 30 6.92 3.94 35.57
N THR A 31 5.62 3.73 35.73
CA THR A 31 4.62 3.77 34.65
C THR A 31 4.51 5.18 34.06
N SER A 32 4.91 5.35 32.80
CA SER A 32 4.45 6.46 31.95
C SER A 32 3.87 5.88 30.67
N GLY A 33 2.58 6.13 30.45
CA GLY A 33 1.71 5.45 29.50
C GLY A 33 2.24 5.42 28.06
N GLY A 34 2.58 4.21 27.62
CA GLY A 34 2.54 3.83 26.22
C GLY A 34 1.13 3.34 25.90
N GLY A 35 0.50 3.92 24.86
CA GLY A 35 -0.73 3.39 24.29
C GLY A 35 -0.56 1.91 23.87
N PRO A 36 -1.65 1.16 23.66
CA PRO A 36 -1.55 -0.27 23.39
C PRO A 36 -0.93 -0.50 22.01
N GLY A 37 0.40 -0.59 21.98
CA GLY A 37 1.14 -1.32 20.97
C GLY A 37 0.83 -2.79 21.14
N GLY A 38 -0.34 -3.21 20.64
CA GLY A 38 -0.60 -4.62 20.38
C GLY A 38 0.42 -5.10 19.36
N SER A 39 1.07 -6.23 19.65
CA SER A 39 1.90 -6.99 18.71
C SER A 39 1.32 -6.91 17.29
N GLY A 40 1.97 -6.13 16.41
CA GLY A 40 1.47 -5.68 15.12
C GLY A 40 1.40 -6.78 14.05
N VAL A 41 0.72 -7.87 14.37
CA VAL A 41 0.47 -8.99 13.47
C VAL A 41 -0.87 -8.72 12.80
N ARG A 42 -0.84 -8.54 11.47
CA ARG A 42 -2.06 -8.43 10.66
C ARG A 42 -2.84 -9.75 10.73
N PRO A 43 -4.18 -9.74 10.68
CA PRO A 43 -4.97 -10.97 10.69
C PRO A 43 -4.53 -11.92 9.58
N GLU A 44 -4.35 -13.20 9.90
CA GLU A 44 -4.08 -14.23 8.90
C GLU A 44 -5.35 -14.50 8.08
N SER A 45 -5.20 -14.57 6.76
CA SER A 45 -6.30 -14.90 5.86
C SER A 45 -6.82 -16.32 6.13
N PRO A 46 -8.15 -16.53 6.26
CA PRO A 46 -8.73 -17.86 6.47
C PRO A 46 -8.75 -18.74 5.21
N GLY A 47 -8.50 -18.18 4.02
CA GLY A 47 -8.54 -18.93 2.77
C GLY A 47 -7.17 -19.42 2.31
N GLU A 48 -7.13 -20.48 1.52
CA GLU A 48 -5.87 -21.06 1.00
C GLU A 48 -5.37 -20.38 -0.28
N GLY A 49 -6.17 -19.49 -0.87
CA GLY A 49 -5.88 -18.87 -2.16
C GLY A 49 -6.07 -19.82 -3.34
N ASN A 50 -5.86 -19.29 -4.54
CA ASN A 50 -5.90 -20.06 -5.78
C ASN A 50 -4.48 -20.44 -6.22
N ARG A 51 -4.35 -21.58 -6.90
CA ARG A 51 -3.07 -22.07 -7.43
C ARG A 51 -3.05 -21.93 -8.96
N VAL A 52 -1.85 -21.85 -9.52
CA VAL A 52 -1.66 -21.88 -10.97
C VAL A 52 -1.99 -23.29 -11.46
N GLU A 53 -3.04 -23.41 -12.26
CA GLU A 53 -3.41 -24.65 -12.94
C GLU A 53 -3.02 -24.55 -14.42
N GLY A 54 -2.25 -25.54 -14.91
CA GLY A 54 -1.75 -25.54 -16.29
C GLY A 54 -0.60 -24.56 -16.52
N ASP A 55 -0.55 -23.96 -17.72
CA ASP A 55 0.60 -23.16 -18.20
C ASP A 55 0.35 -21.64 -18.20
N VAL A 56 -0.78 -21.21 -17.64
CA VAL A 56 -1.18 -19.80 -17.61
C VAL A 56 -1.37 -19.32 -16.18
N ILE A 57 -0.72 -18.23 -15.82
CA ILE A 57 -0.86 -17.55 -14.55
C ILE A 57 -1.95 -16.49 -14.69
N LYS A 58 -3.14 -16.74 -14.17
CA LYS A 58 -4.26 -15.80 -14.23
C LYS A 58 -4.13 -14.74 -13.13
N ILE A 59 -4.08 -13.48 -13.52
CA ILE A 59 -4.05 -12.33 -12.59
C ILE A 59 -5.29 -11.48 -12.85
N GLY A 60 -6.06 -11.25 -11.79
CA GLY A 60 -7.24 -10.39 -11.83
C GLY A 60 -6.84 -8.92 -11.76
N VAL A 61 -7.55 -8.06 -12.47
CA VAL A 61 -7.42 -6.61 -12.38
C VAL A 61 -8.80 -6.03 -12.16
N ILE A 62 -8.97 -5.29 -11.08
CA ILE A 62 -10.17 -4.48 -10.86
C ILE A 62 -9.80 -3.01 -11.05
N ALA A 63 -10.52 -2.33 -11.93
CA ALA A 63 -10.30 -0.92 -12.22
C ALA A 63 -11.62 -0.21 -12.55
N ALA A 64 -11.70 1.09 -12.28
CA ALA A 64 -12.82 1.90 -12.76
C ALA A 64 -12.69 2.12 -14.28
N LEU A 65 -13.41 1.34 -15.08
CA LEU A 65 -13.48 1.50 -16.55
C LEU A 65 -14.71 2.30 -16.97
N ASN A 66 -15.69 2.40 -16.08
CA ASN A 66 -16.81 3.32 -16.17
C ASN A 66 -16.97 4.15 -14.88
N GLY A 67 -17.81 5.19 -14.97
CA GLY A 67 -18.08 6.12 -13.86
C GLY A 67 -17.02 7.22 -13.72
N ASP A 68 -17.08 7.94 -12.60
CA ASP A 68 -16.35 9.19 -12.39
C ASP A 68 -14.83 9.01 -12.25
N GLN A 69 -14.37 7.80 -11.93
CA GLN A 69 -12.94 7.48 -11.76
C GLN A 69 -12.32 6.80 -12.98
N LYS A 70 -13.07 6.74 -14.11
CA LYS A 70 -12.63 6.12 -15.37
C LYS A 70 -11.22 6.51 -15.83
N PRO A 71 -10.80 7.79 -15.80
CA PRO A 71 -9.46 8.16 -16.24
C PRO A 71 -8.34 7.43 -15.47
N TRP A 72 -8.50 7.25 -14.16
CA TRP A 72 -7.52 6.56 -13.33
C TRP A 72 -7.49 5.05 -13.60
N GLY A 73 -8.65 4.44 -13.82
CA GLY A 73 -8.71 3.01 -14.12
C GLY A 73 -8.15 2.66 -15.50
N GLU A 74 -8.40 3.48 -16.52
CA GLU A 74 -7.80 3.30 -17.85
C GLU A 74 -6.27 3.36 -17.81
N ASP A 75 -5.71 4.33 -17.10
CA ASP A 75 -4.27 4.47 -16.96
C ASP A 75 -3.66 3.33 -16.14
N SER A 76 -4.37 2.86 -15.12
CA SER A 76 -3.98 1.67 -14.34
C SER A 76 -3.91 0.43 -15.22
N VAL A 77 -4.95 0.17 -16.02
CA VAL A 77 -5.00 -1.01 -16.90
C VAL A 77 -3.89 -0.94 -17.94
N LYS A 78 -3.62 0.22 -18.54
CA LYS A 78 -2.49 0.38 -19.48
C LYS A 78 -1.15 0.07 -18.81
N GLY A 79 -0.94 0.57 -17.59
CA GLY A 79 0.28 0.30 -16.83
C GLY A 79 0.47 -1.18 -16.50
N VAL A 80 -0.60 -1.85 -16.05
CA VAL A 80 -0.57 -3.29 -15.75
C VAL A 80 -0.34 -4.10 -17.04
N GLN A 81 -1.00 -3.74 -18.13
CA GLN A 81 -0.82 -4.42 -19.42
C GLN A 81 0.62 -4.29 -19.92
N MET A 82 1.20 -3.09 -19.86
CA MET A 82 2.59 -2.86 -20.25
C MET A 82 3.56 -3.72 -19.43
N ALA A 83 3.38 -3.79 -18.10
CA ALA A 83 4.22 -4.61 -17.24
C ALA A 83 4.08 -6.12 -17.54
N VAL A 84 2.87 -6.59 -17.84
CA VAL A 84 2.63 -7.99 -18.22
C VAL A 84 3.20 -8.31 -19.60
N ASP A 85 3.10 -7.39 -20.55
CA ASP A 85 3.66 -7.57 -21.90
C ASP A 85 5.18 -7.69 -21.82
N GLU A 86 5.84 -6.81 -21.06
CA GLU A 86 7.29 -6.89 -20.80
C GLU A 86 7.67 -8.20 -20.12
N PHE A 87 6.95 -8.59 -19.07
CA PHE A 87 7.18 -9.84 -18.35
C PHE A 87 7.03 -11.08 -19.24
N ASN A 88 5.96 -11.11 -20.04
CA ASN A 88 5.70 -12.20 -20.97
C ASN A 88 6.72 -12.23 -22.11
N ALA A 89 7.13 -11.08 -22.64
CA ALA A 89 8.18 -10.99 -23.65
C ALA A 89 9.53 -11.50 -23.12
N ALA A 90 9.83 -11.28 -21.84
CA ALA A 90 11.04 -11.74 -21.17
C ALA A 90 11.08 -13.26 -20.87
N GLY A 91 10.05 -14.01 -21.24
CA GLY A 91 10.00 -15.46 -21.04
C GLY A 91 8.97 -15.93 -20.02
N GLY A 92 8.42 -15.02 -19.19
CA GLY A 92 7.48 -15.38 -18.13
C GLY A 92 8.15 -16.07 -16.93
N LEU A 93 7.37 -16.78 -16.12
CA LEU A 93 7.87 -17.55 -14.97
C LEU A 93 7.94 -19.03 -15.35
N ASP A 94 9.14 -19.60 -15.41
CA ASP A 94 9.34 -21.01 -15.80
C ASP A 94 8.61 -21.40 -17.10
N GLY A 95 8.59 -20.47 -18.06
CA GLY A 95 7.89 -20.61 -19.34
C GLY A 95 6.38 -20.31 -19.30
N LYS A 96 5.77 -20.17 -18.11
CA LYS A 96 4.36 -19.81 -17.94
C LYS A 96 4.15 -18.32 -18.14
N LYS A 97 3.10 -17.97 -18.88
CA LYS A 97 2.73 -16.58 -19.19
C LYS A 97 1.64 -16.08 -18.26
N VAL A 98 1.65 -14.80 -17.97
CA VAL A 98 0.57 -14.12 -17.26
C VAL A 98 -0.56 -13.80 -18.25
N GLN A 99 -1.79 -14.13 -17.86
CA GLN A 99 -3.00 -13.68 -18.52
C GLN A 99 -3.75 -12.75 -17.55
N LEU A 100 -4.03 -11.54 -18.02
CA LEU A 100 -4.86 -10.59 -17.29
C LEU A 100 -6.34 -10.90 -17.50
N ILE A 101 -7.11 -10.87 -16.42
CA ILE A 101 -8.58 -10.90 -16.45
C ILE A 101 -9.05 -9.62 -15.79
N ILE A 102 -9.67 -8.74 -16.58
CA ILE A 102 -9.97 -7.37 -16.18
C ILE A 102 -11.47 -7.23 -15.96
N GLU A 103 -11.84 -6.71 -14.79
CA GLU A 103 -13.22 -6.41 -14.43
C GLU A 103 -13.41 -4.91 -14.10
N ASP A 104 -14.56 -4.38 -14.50
CA ASP A 104 -14.92 -3.00 -14.26
C ASP A 104 -15.58 -2.84 -12.88
N THR A 105 -15.07 -1.90 -12.08
CA THR A 105 -15.69 -1.54 -10.80
C THR A 105 -16.77 -0.47 -10.94
N ALA A 106 -16.92 0.13 -12.12
CA ALA A 106 -17.85 1.22 -12.42
C ALA A 106 -17.76 2.40 -11.42
N SER A 107 -16.60 2.60 -10.78
CA SER A 107 -16.39 3.56 -9.69
C SER A 107 -17.31 3.33 -8.47
N ARG A 108 -17.74 2.08 -8.24
CA ARG A 108 -18.76 1.72 -7.25
C ARG A 108 -18.29 0.58 -6.34
N PRO A 109 -18.29 0.75 -5.00
CA PRO A 109 -17.79 -0.25 -4.06
C PRO A 109 -18.43 -1.65 -4.19
N GLU A 110 -19.74 -1.69 -4.36
CA GLU A 110 -20.54 -2.92 -4.51
C GLU A 110 -20.24 -3.65 -5.82
N VAL A 111 -20.02 -2.92 -6.91
CA VAL A 111 -19.66 -3.51 -8.19
C VAL A 111 -18.24 -4.04 -8.13
N GLY A 112 -17.31 -3.30 -7.53
CA GLY A 112 -15.94 -3.76 -7.28
C GLY A 112 -15.89 -5.03 -6.41
N LYS A 113 -16.76 -5.13 -5.39
CA LYS A 113 -16.91 -6.36 -4.59
C LYS A 113 -17.31 -7.55 -5.46
N THR A 114 -18.39 -7.43 -6.23
CA THR A 114 -18.90 -8.53 -7.07
C THR A 114 -17.92 -8.90 -8.18
N ALA A 115 -17.28 -7.92 -8.82
CA ALA A 115 -16.19 -8.14 -9.77
C ALA A 115 -15.05 -8.97 -9.15
N THR A 116 -14.64 -8.62 -7.93
CA THR A 116 -13.61 -9.36 -7.20
C THR A 116 -14.07 -10.77 -6.85
N GLU A 117 -15.31 -10.95 -6.39
CA GLU A 117 -15.87 -12.28 -6.10
C GLU A 117 -15.84 -13.18 -7.34
N LYS A 118 -16.21 -12.66 -8.51
CA LYS A 118 -16.11 -13.39 -9.78
C LYS A 118 -14.67 -13.79 -10.09
N LEU A 119 -13.73 -12.85 -10.02
CA LEU A 119 -12.31 -13.11 -10.29
C LEU A 119 -11.75 -14.23 -9.41
N VAL A 120 -12.05 -14.21 -8.11
CA VAL A 120 -11.51 -15.20 -7.16
C VAL A 120 -12.23 -16.54 -7.22
N THR A 121 -13.56 -16.55 -7.46
CA THR A 121 -14.37 -17.77 -7.38
C THR A 121 -14.56 -18.48 -8.72
N GLU A 122 -14.82 -17.75 -9.80
CA GLU A 122 -15.12 -18.29 -11.14
C GLU A 122 -13.86 -18.34 -12.00
N ASP A 123 -13.15 -17.21 -12.12
CA ASP A 123 -11.97 -17.12 -12.99
C ASP A 123 -10.73 -17.79 -12.40
N LYS A 124 -10.74 -18.02 -11.08
CA LYS A 124 -9.66 -18.64 -10.30
C LYS A 124 -8.32 -17.91 -10.44
N VAL A 125 -8.34 -16.59 -10.37
CA VAL A 125 -7.10 -15.79 -10.41
C VAL A 125 -6.25 -16.04 -9.17
N VAL A 126 -4.93 -16.08 -9.33
CA VAL A 126 -3.98 -16.35 -8.22
C VAL A 126 -3.63 -15.10 -7.42
N ALA A 127 -3.88 -13.92 -7.97
CA ALA A 127 -3.76 -12.63 -7.29
C ALA A 127 -4.65 -11.59 -7.96
N VAL A 128 -4.95 -10.50 -7.25
CA VAL A 128 -5.72 -9.36 -7.75
C VAL A 128 -4.88 -8.08 -7.67
N ILE A 129 -4.85 -7.30 -8.75
CA ILE A 129 -4.30 -5.95 -8.80
C ILE A 129 -5.46 -4.96 -8.80
N GLY A 130 -5.40 -3.96 -7.91
CA GLY A 130 -6.42 -2.93 -7.78
C GLY A 130 -7.02 -2.86 -6.37
N GLU A 131 -7.91 -1.92 -6.09
CA GLU A 131 -8.30 -0.77 -6.92
C GLU A 131 -7.50 0.48 -6.46
N ILE A 132 -7.56 1.61 -7.18
CA ILE A 132 -6.95 2.88 -6.74
C ILE A 132 -7.74 3.50 -5.58
N ALA A 133 -9.07 3.64 -5.70
CA ALA A 133 -9.87 4.33 -4.71
C ALA A 133 -10.12 3.48 -3.46
N SER A 134 -9.76 4.04 -2.30
CA SER A 134 -9.91 3.39 -0.99
C SER A 134 -11.34 2.89 -0.70
N GLY A 135 -12.37 3.54 -1.24
CA GLY A 135 -13.77 3.14 -1.08
C GLY A 135 -14.11 1.84 -1.79
N THR A 136 -13.53 1.59 -2.96
CA THR A 136 -13.74 0.38 -3.76
C THR A 136 -12.80 -0.74 -3.36
N THR A 137 -11.55 -0.39 -3.01
CA THR A 137 -10.54 -1.36 -2.56
C THR A 137 -10.95 -2.05 -1.25
N GLN A 138 -11.59 -1.35 -0.32
CA GLN A 138 -11.96 -1.96 0.97
C GLN A 138 -12.84 -3.23 0.82
N PRO A 139 -14.00 -3.19 0.15
CA PRO A 139 -14.81 -4.39 -0.02
C PRO A 139 -14.14 -5.45 -0.91
N ALA A 140 -13.36 -5.05 -1.93
CA ALA A 140 -12.59 -5.99 -2.75
C ALA A 140 -11.53 -6.73 -1.93
N ALA A 141 -10.79 -6.01 -1.08
CA ALA A 141 -9.80 -6.57 -0.19
C ALA A 141 -10.42 -7.51 0.85
N GLN A 142 -11.63 -7.20 1.33
CA GLN A 142 -12.36 -8.10 2.22
C GLN A 142 -12.69 -9.44 1.55
N VAL A 143 -13.05 -9.43 0.26
CA VAL A 143 -13.28 -10.67 -0.53
C VAL A 143 -11.97 -11.45 -0.66
N CYS A 144 -10.91 -10.79 -1.12
CA CYS A 144 -9.58 -11.39 -1.26
C CYS A 144 -9.07 -12.00 0.05
N PHE A 145 -9.27 -11.30 1.17
CA PHE A 145 -8.98 -11.80 2.51
C PHE A 145 -9.77 -13.07 2.85
N GLN A 146 -11.08 -13.14 2.57
CA GLN A 146 -11.86 -14.34 2.88
C GLN A 146 -11.44 -15.56 2.04
N TYR A 147 -11.04 -15.35 0.78
CA TYR A 147 -10.68 -16.44 -0.13
C TYR A 147 -9.18 -16.79 -0.14
N GLY A 148 -8.34 -16.06 0.60
CA GLY A 148 -6.88 -16.29 0.60
C GLY A 148 -6.16 -15.84 -0.66
N VAL A 149 -6.83 -15.12 -1.56
CA VAL A 149 -6.21 -14.61 -2.78
C VAL A 149 -5.55 -13.28 -2.44
N PRO A 150 -4.22 -13.10 -2.64
CA PRO A 150 -3.56 -11.83 -2.35
C PRO A 150 -4.06 -10.72 -3.26
N ILE A 151 -4.20 -9.51 -2.68
CA ILE A 151 -4.55 -8.29 -3.41
C ILE A 151 -3.50 -7.21 -3.19
N ILE A 152 -3.17 -6.47 -4.24
CA ILE A 152 -2.28 -5.32 -4.18
C ILE A 152 -2.92 -4.07 -4.78
N SER A 153 -3.11 -3.04 -3.94
CA SER A 153 -3.64 -1.76 -4.39
C SER A 153 -2.50 -0.81 -4.84
N PRO A 154 -2.62 -0.20 -6.04
CA PRO A 154 -1.66 0.79 -6.48
C PRO A 154 -1.89 2.19 -5.88
N GLY A 155 -3.08 2.50 -5.35
CA GLY A 155 -3.46 3.89 -5.02
C GLY A 155 -4.27 4.10 -3.74
N SER A 156 -4.67 3.05 -3.02
CA SER A 156 -5.50 3.19 -1.83
C SER A 156 -4.69 3.52 -0.58
N THR A 157 -4.78 4.78 -0.15
CA THR A 157 -3.97 5.36 0.92
C THR A 157 -4.56 5.17 2.32
N ARG A 158 -5.85 4.83 2.43
CA ARG A 158 -6.52 4.69 3.73
C ARG A 158 -5.85 3.62 4.58
N VAL A 159 -5.58 3.93 5.84
CA VAL A 159 -4.69 3.13 6.70
C VAL A 159 -5.25 1.74 6.98
N ASP A 160 -6.56 1.64 7.15
CA ASP A 160 -7.27 0.41 7.50
C ASP A 160 -7.31 -0.65 6.39
N ILE A 161 -7.03 -0.28 5.13
CA ILE A 161 -7.01 -1.21 4.00
C ILE A 161 -6.03 -2.36 4.26
N THR A 162 -4.78 -2.06 4.59
CA THR A 162 -3.77 -3.11 4.87
C THR A 162 -3.97 -3.79 6.21
N ASN A 163 -4.82 -3.26 7.08
CA ASN A 163 -5.14 -3.88 8.37
C ASN A 163 -6.18 -4.99 8.24
N ILE A 164 -6.84 -5.10 7.07
CA ILE A 164 -7.81 -6.16 6.78
C ILE A 164 -7.18 -7.54 6.95
N GLY A 165 -5.95 -7.73 6.46
CA GLY A 165 -5.26 -9.01 6.56
C GLY A 165 -3.84 -9.01 6.04
N ASP A 166 -3.15 -10.11 6.30
CA ASP A 166 -1.78 -10.37 5.89
C ASP A 166 -1.61 -10.50 4.37
N ASN A 167 -2.66 -10.90 3.65
CA ASN A 167 -2.72 -11.02 2.19
C ASN A 167 -3.18 -9.74 1.46
N VAL A 168 -3.33 -8.62 2.18
CA VAL A 168 -3.74 -7.32 1.61
C VAL A 168 -2.55 -6.37 1.59
N PHE A 169 -2.16 -5.90 0.40
CA PHE A 169 -0.98 -5.09 0.18
C PHE A 169 -1.29 -3.78 -0.54
N ARG A 170 -0.37 -2.81 -0.46
CA ARG A 170 -0.41 -1.57 -1.25
C ARG A 170 0.99 -1.13 -1.67
N VAL A 171 1.07 -0.39 -2.77
CA VAL A 171 2.32 0.23 -3.27
C VAL A 171 2.43 1.69 -2.84
N CYS A 172 1.30 2.39 -2.66
CA CYS A 172 1.25 3.80 -2.31
C CYS A 172 1.47 4.08 -0.81
N PHE A 173 1.69 5.35 -0.48
CA PHE A 173 1.79 5.82 0.90
C PHE A 173 0.45 5.77 1.65
N THR A 174 0.52 5.87 2.98
CA THR A 174 -0.66 5.93 3.84
C THR A 174 -1.12 7.36 4.06
N ASP A 175 -2.41 7.57 4.34
CA ASP A 175 -2.94 8.88 4.72
C ASP A 175 -2.15 9.47 5.90
N ASN A 176 -1.83 8.67 6.94
CA ASN A 176 -1.04 9.13 8.09
C ASN A 176 0.32 9.71 7.68
N PHE A 177 1.00 9.07 6.73
CA PHE A 177 2.28 9.56 6.24
C PHE A 177 2.11 10.84 5.42
N GLN A 178 1.13 10.86 4.52
CA GLN A 178 0.86 12.01 3.67
C GLN A 178 0.41 13.24 4.47
N GLY A 179 -0.56 13.09 5.37
CA GLY A 179 -1.07 14.14 6.23
C GLY A 179 0.02 14.76 7.11
N ALA A 180 0.81 13.93 7.79
CA ALA A 180 1.92 14.42 8.61
C ALA A 180 2.97 15.17 7.78
N ALA A 181 3.31 14.68 6.58
CA ALA A 181 4.24 15.36 5.69
C ALA A 181 3.69 16.72 5.21
N MET A 182 2.39 16.77 4.85
CA MET A 182 1.73 17.99 4.42
C MET A 182 1.61 19.02 5.55
N ALA A 183 1.23 18.59 6.75
CA ALA A 183 1.11 19.44 7.92
C ALA A 183 2.48 20.04 8.32
N LYS A 184 3.53 19.21 8.28
CA LYS A 184 4.91 19.64 8.53
C LYS A 184 5.34 20.70 7.51
N PHE A 185 5.13 20.45 6.22
CA PHE A 185 5.46 21.40 5.16
C PHE A 185 4.71 22.74 5.32
N ALA A 186 3.41 22.69 5.62
CA ALA A 186 2.61 23.89 5.83
C ALA A 186 3.10 24.70 7.05
N TYR A 187 3.49 24.03 8.13
CA TYR A 187 3.89 24.68 9.37
C TYR A 187 5.34 25.19 9.34
N GLU A 188 6.28 24.36 8.91
CA GLU A 188 7.72 24.62 8.97
C GLU A 188 8.21 25.41 7.76
N ASP A 189 7.92 24.95 6.54
CA ASP A 189 8.45 25.56 5.31
C ASP A 189 7.64 26.79 4.86
N LEU A 190 6.30 26.71 4.95
CA LEU A 190 5.42 27.82 4.54
C LEU A 190 5.07 28.81 5.67
N GLY A 191 5.36 28.45 6.92
CA GLY A 191 5.07 29.31 8.08
C GLY A 191 3.58 29.54 8.34
N LEU A 192 2.69 28.71 7.79
CA LEU A 192 1.24 28.85 7.97
C LEU A 192 0.85 28.46 9.41
N ARG A 193 -0.08 29.24 9.99
CA ARG A 193 -0.59 29.04 11.36
C ARG A 193 -2.11 28.94 11.42
N ARG A 194 -2.79 29.29 10.33
CA ARG A 194 -4.25 29.26 10.20
C ARG A 194 -4.56 28.60 8.87
N ILE A 195 -5.24 27.46 8.94
CA ILE A 195 -5.53 26.62 7.78
C ILE A 195 -7.03 26.27 7.84
N ALA A 196 -7.67 26.17 6.68
CA ALA A 196 -9.01 25.62 6.54
C ALA A 196 -8.92 24.36 5.67
N ILE A 197 -9.62 23.30 6.07
CA ILE A 197 -9.67 22.02 5.36
C ILE A 197 -11.05 21.88 4.75
N LEU A 198 -11.10 21.58 3.44
CA LEU A 198 -12.34 21.25 2.73
C LEU A 198 -12.38 19.74 2.49
N THR A 199 -13.42 19.08 3.01
CA THR A 199 -13.55 17.62 2.98
C THR A 199 -14.81 17.21 2.23
N ASP A 200 -14.67 16.33 1.24
CA ASP A 200 -15.82 15.64 0.64
C ASP A 200 -16.21 14.43 1.49
N LYS A 201 -17.30 14.58 2.25
CA LYS A 201 -17.81 13.53 3.14
C LYS A 201 -18.28 12.26 2.42
N LYS A 202 -18.50 12.31 1.11
CA LYS A 202 -18.89 11.14 0.33
C LYS A 202 -17.70 10.24 -0.04
N GLN A 203 -16.47 10.74 0.08
CA GLN A 203 -15.27 10.04 -0.35
C GLN A 203 -14.43 9.59 0.86
N PRO A 204 -14.31 8.27 1.11
CA PRO A 204 -13.51 7.75 2.23
C PRO A 204 -12.05 8.20 2.23
N TYR A 205 -11.46 8.40 1.05
CA TYR A 205 -10.13 8.99 0.90
C TYR A 205 -10.09 10.43 1.43
N SER A 206 -11.06 11.27 1.05
CA SER A 206 -11.08 12.67 1.49
C SER A 206 -11.26 12.79 2.99
N THR A 207 -12.11 11.97 3.60
CA THR A 207 -12.28 11.98 5.06
C THR A 207 -11.03 11.48 5.78
N GLY A 208 -10.44 10.36 5.32
CA GLY A 208 -9.26 9.77 5.93
C GLY A 208 -8.06 10.70 5.94
N LEU A 209 -7.78 11.35 4.81
CA LEU A 209 -6.65 12.28 4.70
C LEU A 209 -6.87 13.58 5.49
N SER A 210 -8.10 14.11 5.51
CA SER A 210 -8.41 15.33 6.26
C SER A 210 -8.27 15.15 7.78
N ASP A 211 -8.54 13.96 8.31
CA ASP A 211 -8.47 13.69 9.75
C ASP A 211 -7.03 13.61 10.29
N VAL A 212 -6.05 13.40 9.40
CA VAL A 212 -4.64 13.12 9.75
C VAL A 212 -3.68 14.24 9.33
N PHE A 213 -4.21 15.33 8.76
CA PHE A 213 -3.49 16.59 8.57
C PHE A 213 -3.55 17.43 9.84
#